data_AF-A0ABD6FNV6-F1
#
_entry.id   AF-A0ABD6FNV6-F1
#
_cell.length_a   1.000
_cell.length_b   1.000
_cell.length_c   1.000
_cell.angle_alpha   90.00
_cell.angle_beta   90.00
_cell.angle_gamma   90.00
#
_symmetry.space_group_name_H-M   'P 1'
#
loop_
_entity.id
_entity.type
_entity.pdbx_description
1 polymer ?
#
loop_
_entity_poly.entity_id
_entity_poly.type
_entity_poly.pdbx_seq_one_letter_code
_entity_poly.pdbx_strand_id
1 'polypeptide(L)'
;MTTSTSSWIAHASREPGAAMITGMSEWVAESVQLAAENTRGCAFIADEAHAVIVAHTDRATHKRRHRPTFMVPGACSLPAHAGHGLRPMSTLIADDEYGPEALLIEHTGSASPLAEAIGRATSADRSALIPVMSEAEFLNSEHFQSHQSRPLEVRDAGAVLPFVLVAAEPLADAEERESLVRAAGWASYTFECDWNSFTYDDHARLALLLEDVLDEIVQIKADIEARMLTAPPLWPLVEMRSL
;
A
#
# COMPACT_ATOMS: atom_id res chain seq x y z
N MET A 1 5.18 10.04 -29.43
CA MET A 1 5.39 10.22 -27.98
C MET A 1 4.04 10.35 -27.34
N THR A 2 3.49 9.26 -26.82
CA THR A 2 2.28 9.28 -26.00
C THR A 2 2.73 9.66 -24.59
N THR A 3 2.44 10.90 -24.18
CA THR A 3 2.49 11.29 -22.77
C THR A 3 1.47 10.43 -22.03
N SER A 4 1.94 9.36 -21.42
CA SER A 4 1.20 8.59 -20.42
C SER A 4 1.13 9.47 -19.17
N THR A 5 0.20 10.41 -19.12
CA THR A 5 -0.28 10.93 -17.84
C THR A 5 -0.77 9.71 -17.07
N SER A 6 -0.13 9.38 -15.95
CA SER A 6 -0.71 8.41 -15.02
C SER A 6 -2.03 9.04 -14.54
N SER A 7 -3.15 8.65 -15.15
CA SER A 7 -4.44 9.23 -14.81
C SER A 7 -4.88 8.60 -13.49
N TRP A 8 -4.41 9.18 -12.39
CA TRP A 8 -4.97 8.96 -11.08
C TRP A 8 -6.37 9.58 -11.12
N ILE A 9 -7.40 8.75 -11.07
CA ILE A 9 -8.81 9.17 -11.18
C ILE A 9 -9.53 8.79 -9.90
N ALA A 10 -10.33 9.72 -9.35
CA ALA A 10 -11.21 9.46 -8.22
C ALA A 10 -12.41 8.60 -8.66
N HIS A 11 -12.91 7.73 -7.77
CA HIS A 11 -13.97 6.78 -8.13
C HIS A 11 -15.22 6.95 -7.27
N ALA A 12 -16.40 7.04 -7.91
CA ALA A 12 -17.66 7.34 -7.21
C ALA A 12 -18.23 6.17 -6.39
N SER A 13 -18.07 4.92 -6.86
CA SER A 13 -18.39 3.74 -6.05
C SER A 13 -17.28 3.54 -5.04
N ARG A 14 -17.61 3.58 -3.74
CA ARG A 14 -16.65 3.51 -2.64
C ARG A 14 -16.72 2.18 -1.88
N GLU A 15 -17.93 1.76 -1.53
CA GLU A 15 -18.14 0.54 -0.74
C GLU A 15 -18.13 -0.71 -1.63
N PRO A 16 -17.33 -1.75 -1.29
CA PRO A 16 -17.44 -3.04 -1.93
C PRO A 16 -18.75 -3.73 -1.52
N GLY A 17 -19.37 -4.44 -2.46
CA GLY A 17 -20.52 -5.30 -2.15
C GLY A 17 -20.12 -6.51 -1.31
N ALA A 18 -21.10 -7.15 -0.66
CA ALA A 18 -20.87 -8.27 0.25
C ALA A 18 -20.08 -9.42 -0.38
N ALA A 19 -20.39 -9.78 -1.64
CA ALA A 19 -19.67 -10.83 -2.37
C ALA A 19 -18.17 -10.51 -2.55
N MET A 20 -17.82 -9.24 -2.77
CA MET A 20 -16.43 -8.81 -2.89
C MET A 20 -15.70 -8.90 -1.55
N ILE A 21 -16.35 -8.50 -0.44
CA ILE A 21 -15.75 -8.65 0.90
C ILE A 21 -15.53 -10.12 1.24
N THR A 22 -16.52 -10.97 1.00
CA THR A 22 -16.39 -12.43 1.21
C THR A 22 -15.25 -13.00 0.38
N GLY A 23 -15.18 -12.69 -0.91
CA GLY A 23 -14.10 -13.16 -1.78
C GLY A 23 -12.72 -12.67 -1.34
N MET A 24 -12.58 -11.42 -0.90
CA MET A 24 -11.31 -10.92 -0.34
C MET A 24 -10.93 -11.65 0.94
N SER A 25 -11.89 -11.91 1.84
CA SER A 25 -11.64 -12.66 3.08
C SER A 25 -11.19 -14.09 2.79
N GLU A 26 -11.85 -14.77 1.84
CA GLU A 26 -11.46 -16.12 1.39
C GLU A 26 -10.07 -16.12 0.75
N TRP A 27 -9.76 -15.14 -0.12
CA TRP A 27 -8.45 -15.01 -0.75
C TRP A 27 -7.33 -14.80 0.28
N VAL A 28 -7.57 -13.98 1.31
CA VAL A 28 -6.62 -13.76 2.41
C VAL A 28 -6.36 -15.07 3.15
N ALA A 29 -7.41 -15.77 3.57
CA ALA A 29 -7.30 -17.04 4.28
C ALA A 29 -6.55 -18.10 3.45
N GLU A 30 -6.87 -18.23 2.17
CA GLU A 30 -6.21 -19.17 1.26
C GLU A 30 -4.73 -18.79 1.07
N SER A 31 -4.42 -17.50 0.89
CA SER A 31 -3.04 -17.04 0.69
C SER A 31 -2.16 -17.32 1.91
N VAL A 32 -2.67 -17.03 3.11
CA VAL A 32 -1.98 -17.31 4.38
C VAL A 32 -1.77 -18.82 4.55
N GLN A 33 -2.81 -19.62 4.31
CA GLN A 33 -2.72 -21.08 4.41
C GLN A 33 -1.70 -21.66 3.42
N LEU A 34 -1.78 -21.30 2.14
CA LEU A 34 -0.88 -21.79 1.10
C LEU A 34 0.57 -21.41 1.37
N ALA A 35 0.80 -20.20 1.88
CA ALA A 35 2.15 -19.75 2.21
C ALA A 35 2.70 -20.47 3.47
N ALA A 36 1.86 -20.80 4.44
CA ALA A 36 2.26 -21.58 5.63
C ALA A 36 2.57 -23.05 5.31
N GLU A 37 1.80 -23.67 4.41
CA GLU A 37 1.99 -25.08 4.00
C GLU A 37 3.23 -25.24 3.09
N ASN A 38 3.56 -24.22 2.31
CA ASN A 38 4.74 -24.21 1.45
C ASN A 38 5.96 -23.74 2.23
N THR A 39 6.87 -24.66 2.58
CA THR A 39 8.23 -24.34 3.10
C THR A 39 9.08 -23.46 2.16
N ARG A 40 8.58 -23.12 0.97
CA ARG A 40 9.17 -22.19 -0.01
C ARG A 40 8.28 -21.00 -0.36
N GLY A 41 7.17 -20.79 0.34
CA GLY A 41 6.30 -19.62 0.15
C GLY A 41 6.99 -18.32 0.55
N CYS A 42 6.49 -17.19 0.04
CA CYS A 42 6.95 -15.87 0.48
C CYS A 42 6.37 -15.55 1.86
N ALA A 43 7.23 -15.28 2.84
CA ALA A 43 6.82 -14.99 4.22
C ALA A 43 5.95 -13.73 4.34
N PHE A 44 6.07 -12.79 3.40
CA PHE A 44 5.25 -11.58 3.41
C PHE A 44 3.76 -11.92 3.28
N ILE A 45 3.38 -12.73 2.29
CA ILE A 45 1.97 -13.13 2.08
C ILE A 45 1.48 -14.22 3.04
N ALA A 46 2.39 -14.79 3.85
CA ALA A 46 2.04 -15.73 4.91
C ALA A 46 1.50 -15.03 6.17
N ASP A 47 1.69 -13.72 6.27
CA ASP A 47 1.17 -12.90 7.35
C ASP A 47 -0.20 -12.32 6.97
N GLU A 48 -1.15 -12.40 7.89
CA GLU A 48 -2.53 -12.00 7.65
C GLU A 48 -2.66 -10.50 7.42
N ALA A 49 -1.95 -9.65 8.18
CA ALA A 49 -2.00 -8.21 8.00
C ALA A 49 -1.46 -7.80 6.63
N HIS A 50 -0.35 -8.40 6.20
CA HIS A 50 0.19 -8.19 4.86
C HIS A 50 -0.76 -8.66 3.75
N ALA A 51 -1.36 -9.85 3.88
CA ALA A 51 -2.31 -10.36 2.91
C ALA A 51 -3.55 -9.46 2.79
N VAL A 52 -4.05 -8.93 3.92
CA VAL A 52 -5.13 -7.95 3.97
C VAL A 52 -4.74 -6.65 3.24
N ILE A 53 -3.53 -6.11 3.49
CA ILE A 53 -3.03 -4.94 2.76
C ILE A 53 -3.02 -5.22 1.25
N VAL A 54 -2.49 -6.37 0.83
CA VAL A 54 -2.45 -6.76 -0.59
C VAL A 54 -3.85 -6.80 -1.18
N ALA A 55 -4.79 -7.51 -0.57
CA ALA A 55 -6.17 -7.66 -1.06
C ALA A 55 -6.87 -6.30 -1.26
N HIS A 56 -6.79 -5.43 -0.25
CA HIS A 56 -7.51 -4.16 -0.28
C HIS A 56 -6.85 -3.11 -1.16
N THR A 57 -5.52 -3.03 -1.15
CA THR A 57 -4.78 -2.13 -2.06
C THR A 57 -4.98 -2.56 -3.51
N ASP A 58 -4.97 -3.86 -3.79
CA ASP A 58 -5.23 -4.40 -5.11
C ASP A 58 -6.63 -4.01 -5.61
N ARG A 59 -7.67 -4.18 -4.78
CA ARG A 59 -9.03 -3.73 -5.09
C ARG A 59 -9.09 -2.25 -5.42
N ALA A 60 -8.50 -1.42 -4.56
CA ALA A 60 -8.60 0.03 -4.67
C ALA A 60 -7.84 0.57 -5.90
N THR A 61 -6.70 -0.05 -6.24
CA THR A 61 -5.88 0.30 -7.42
C THR A 61 -6.42 -0.27 -8.73
N HIS A 62 -7.02 -1.46 -8.71
CA HIS A 62 -7.62 -2.09 -9.88
C HIS A 62 -8.73 -1.22 -10.50
N LYS A 63 -9.61 -0.65 -9.67
CA LYS A 63 -10.65 0.31 -10.12
C LYS A 63 -10.09 1.54 -10.85
N ARG A 64 -8.84 1.89 -10.55
CA ARG A 64 -8.12 3.03 -11.11
C ARG A 64 -7.12 2.62 -12.19
N ARG A 65 -7.14 1.34 -12.61
CA ARG A 65 -6.24 0.77 -13.63
C ARG A 65 -4.76 0.89 -13.27
N HIS A 66 -4.47 0.88 -11.97
CA HIS A 66 -3.11 0.85 -11.46
C HIS A 66 -2.71 -0.57 -11.06
N ARG A 67 -1.43 -0.87 -11.27
CA ARG A 67 -0.77 -2.11 -10.88
C ARG A 67 0.14 -1.79 -9.68
N PRO A 68 -0.24 -2.17 -8.45
CA PRO A 68 0.58 -1.93 -7.29
C PRO A 68 1.81 -2.83 -7.32
N THR A 69 2.96 -2.26 -6.95
CA THR A 69 4.15 -3.02 -6.61
C THR A 69 4.38 -2.89 -5.13
N PHE A 70 4.24 -3.99 -4.40
CA PHE A 70 4.47 -4.03 -2.95
C PHE A 70 5.97 -4.13 -2.69
N MET A 71 6.49 -3.25 -1.85
CA MET A 71 7.92 -3.18 -1.54
C MET A 71 8.12 -3.49 -0.07
N VAL A 72 8.86 -4.55 0.23
CA VAL A 72 8.88 -5.14 1.56
C VAL A 72 10.33 -5.41 1.98
N PRO A 73 10.66 -5.32 3.27
CA PRO A 73 12.01 -5.57 3.75
C PRO A 73 12.38 -7.05 3.63
N GLY A 74 13.67 -7.33 3.81
CA GLY A 74 14.21 -8.69 3.85
C GLY A 74 14.37 -9.32 2.47
N ALA A 75 14.55 -10.64 2.43
CA ALA A 75 14.79 -11.39 1.20
C ALA A 75 13.60 -12.31 0.87
N CYS A 76 13.36 -12.53 -0.42
CA CYS A 76 12.37 -13.50 -0.87
C CYS A 76 12.95 -14.92 -0.85
N SER A 77 12.25 -15.85 -0.22
CA SER A 77 12.54 -17.29 -0.24
C SER A 77 12.11 -17.97 -1.55
N LEU A 78 11.23 -17.33 -2.33
CA LEU A 78 10.76 -17.88 -3.60
C LEU A 78 11.85 -17.81 -4.67
N PRO A 79 12.00 -18.86 -5.50
CA PRO A 79 12.80 -18.78 -6.71
C PRO A 79 12.27 -17.69 -7.65
N ALA A 80 13.16 -16.97 -8.34
CA ALA A 80 12.79 -15.86 -9.23
C ALA A 80 11.76 -16.20 -10.33
N HIS A 81 11.62 -17.48 -10.71
CA HIS A 81 10.68 -17.94 -11.72
C HIS A 81 9.31 -18.38 -11.15
N ALA A 82 9.18 -18.53 -9.82
CA ALA A 82 7.94 -18.98 -9.20
C ALA A 82 6.89 -17.86 -9.14
N GLY A 83 7.33 -16.60 -8.96
CA GLY A 83 6.44 -15.45 -8.77
C GLY A 83 5.61 -15.56 -7.47
N HIS A 84 4.82 -14.52 -7.17
CA HIS A 84 3.99 -14.47 -5.96
C HIS A 84 2.52 -14.88 -6.21
N GLY A 85 2.24 -15.53 -7.33
CA GLY A 85 0.88 -15.86 -7.75
C GLY A 85 0.17 -14.72 -8.48
N LEU A 86 -1.16 -14.80 -8.54
CA LEU A 86 -2.01 -13.80 -9.19
C LEU A 86 -2.44 -12.72 -8.22
N ARG A 87 -2.75 -11.54 -8.75
CA ARG A 87 -3.38 -10.46 -8.00
C ARG A 87 -4.77 -10.90 -7.50
N PRO A 88 -5.18 -10.47 -6.29
CA PRO A 88 -6.52 -10.74 -5.76
C PRO A 88 -7.66 -10.46 -6.75
N MET A 89 -7.65 -9.30 -7.42
CA MET A 89 -8.72 -8.93 -8.35
C MET A 89 -8.74 -9.80 -9.61
N SER A 90 -7.59 -10.30 -10.06
CA SER A 90 -7.53 -11.28 -11.15
C SER A 90 -8.16 -12.63 -10.79
N THR A 91 -8.29 -12.94 -9.50
CA THR A 91 -8.98 -14.15 -9.03
C THR A 91 -10.46 -13.91 -8.71
N LEU A 92 -10.81 -12.71 -8.26
CA LEU A 92 -12.14 -12.40 -7.72
C LEU A 92 -13.11 -11.81 -8.76
N ILE A 93 -12.61 -11.18 -9.82
CA ILE A 93 -13.44 -10.59 -10.87
C ILE A 93 -13.52 -11.57 -12.05
N ALA A 94 -14.70 -12.15 -12.24
CA ALA A 94 -14.98 -12.98 -13.40
C ALA A 94 -14.92 -12.12 -14.69
N ASP A 95 -14.34 -12.69 -15.75
CA ASP A 95 -14.18 -12.04 -17.06
C ASP A 95 -13.47 -10.68 -16.98
N ASP A 96 -12.48 -10.54 -16.09
CA ASP A 96 -11.66 -9.35 -15.96
C ASP A 96 -11.06 -8.93 -17.32
N GLU A 97 -11.33 -7.69 -17.73
CA GLU A 97 -10.89 -7.14 -19.02
C GLU A 97 -9.36 -7.06 -19.15
N TYR A 98 -8.65 -7.04 -18.03
CA TYR A 98 -7.18 -7.04 -17.99
C TYR A 98 -6.58 -8.44 -18.08
N GLY A 99 -7.40 -9.49 -17.89
CA GLY A 99 -6.95 -10.87 -17.79
C GLY A 99 -6.14 -11.15 -16.52
N PRO A 100 -5.52 -12.34 -16.42
CA PRO A 100 -4.76 -12.72 -15.24
C PRO A 100 -3.46 -11.91 -15.13
N GLU A 101 -3.29 -11.20 -14.02
CA GLU A 101 -2.11 -10.40 -13.73
C GLU A 101 -1.35 -10.95 -12.51
N ALA A 102 -0.02 -10.95 -12.60
CA ALA A 102 0.85 -11.42 -11.53
C ALA A 102 0.88 -10.43 -10.36
N LEU A 103 0.88 -10.96 -9.13
CA LEU A 103 1.14 -10.18 -7.92
C LEU A 103 2.61 -9.76 -7.88
N LEU A 104 2.86 -8.45 -7.77
CA LEU A 104 4.20 -7.87 -7.74
C LEU A 104 4.59 -7.54 -6.31
N ILE A 105 5.45 -8.37 -5.74
CA ILE A 105 6.12 -8.11 -4.46
C ILE A 105 7.62 -8.08 -4.71
N GLU A 106 8.27 -7.02 -4.28
CA GLU A 106 9.70 -6.81 -4.36
C GLU A 106 10.31 -6.70 -2.96
N HIS A 107 11.29 -7.55 -2.71
CA HIS A 107 12.01 -7.60 -1.45
C HIS A 107 13.28 -6.75 -1.53
N THR A 108 13.40 -5.73 -0.69
CA THR A 108 14.48 -4.74 -0.75
C THR A 108 15.76 -5.16 -0.02
N GLY A 109 15.80 -6.38 0.52
CA GLY A 109 16.94 -6.86 1.31
C GLY A 109 17.09 -6.05 2.58
N SER A 110 18.25 -5.42 2.75
CA SER A 110 18.54 -4.51 3.86
C SER A 110 18.24 -3.03 3.54
N ALA A 111 17.82 -2.72 2.32
CA ALA A 111 17.46 -1.34 1.95
C ALA A 111 16.06 -1.00 2.47
N SER A 112 15.85 0.28 2.81
CA SER A 112 14.52 0.75 3.21
C SER A 112 13.54 0.65 2.03
N PRO A 113 12.39 -0.03 2.19
CA PRO A 113 11.37 -0.12 1.16
C PRO A 113 10.80 1.24 0.79
N LEU A 114 10.64 2.15 1.76
CA LEU A 114 10.13 3.50 1.53
C LEU A 114 11.12 4.37 0.74
N ALA A 115 12.40 4.33 1.11
CA ALA A 115 13.43 5.08 0.42
C ALA A 115 13.55 4.65 -1.06
N GLU A 116 13.51 3.33 -1.31
CA GLU A 116 13.53 2.78 -2.67
C GLU A 116 12.26 3.19 -3.44
N ALA A 117 11.08 3.13 -2.80
CA ALA A 117 9.82 3.54 -3.42
C ALA A 117 9.87 5.02 -3.86
N ILE A 118 10.35 5.92 -2.99
CA ILE A 118 10.48 7.36 -3.32
C ILE A 118 11.49 7.56 -4.45
N GLY A 119 12.64 6.86 -4.41
CA GLY A 119 13.66 6.93 -5.46
C GLY A 119 13.13 6.48 -6.83
N ARG A 120 12.34 5.40 -6.86
CA ARG A 120 11.71 4.89 -8.09
C ARG A 120 10.62 5.81 -8.62
N ALA A 121 9.71 6.26 -7.75
CA ALA A 121 8.63 7.16 -8.12
C ALA A 121 9.16 8.46 -8.75
N THR A 122 10.30 8.97 -8.27
CA THR A 122 10.86 10.24 -8.75
C THR A 122 11.72 10.11 -10.01
N SER A 123 12.29 8.92 -10.29
CA SER A 123 13.24 8.73 -11.41
C SER A 123 12.58 8.49 -12.76
N ALA A 124 11.64 7.56 -12.86
CA ALA A 124 10.91 7.26 -14.10
C ALA A 124 9.67 6.39 -13.90
N ASP A 125 9.54 5.75 -12.74
CA ASP A 125 8.42 4.86 -12.46
C ASP A 125 7.15 5.70 -12.21
N ARG A 126 6.06 5.30 -12.87
CA ARG A 126 4.74 5.93 -12.76
C ARG A 126 3.70 4.99 -12.16
N SER A 127 4.15 3.83 -11.66
CA SER A 127 3.31 2.85 -10.99
C SER A 127 2.94 3.30 -9.57
N ALA A 128 2.03 2.53 -8.96
CA ALA A 128 1.68 2.67 -7.55
C ALA A 128 2.68 1.83 -6.74
N LEU A 129 3.56 2.49 -5.98
CA LEU A 129 4.56 1.82 -5.14
C LEU A 129 4.05 1.76 -3.71
N ILE A 130 3.97 0.56 -3.15
CA ILE A 130 3.32 0.30 -1.87
C ILE A 130 4.36 -0.25 -0.88
N PRO A 131 5.19 0.61 -0.25
CA PRO A 131 6.12 0.15 0.75
C PRO A 131 5.36 -0.27 2.01
N VAL A 132 5.61 -1.49 2.48
CA VAL A 132 5.06 -2.03 3.74
C VAL A 132 6.20 -2.29 4.69
N MET A 133 6.18 -1.67 5.86
CA MET A 133 7.29 -1.72 6.82
C MET A 133 6.77 -1.63 8.26
N SER A 134 7.60 -2.06 9.20
CA SER A 134 7.36 -1.80 10.62
C SER A 134 7.60 -0.35 10.98
N GLU A 135 7.02 0.09 12.08
CA GLU A 135 7.28 1.41 12.66
C GLU A 135 8.76 1.65 12.94
N ALA A 136 9.48 0.66 13.48
CA ALA A 136 10.91 0.77 13.76
C ALA A 136 11.74 1.02 12.49
N GLU A 137 11.35 0.42 11.37
CA GLU A 137 11.98 0.67 10.07
C GLU A 137 11.66 2.07 9.57
N PHE A 138 10.42 2.54 9.71
CA PHE A 138 10.02 3.90 9.33
C PHE A 138 10.75 4.99 10.14
N LEU A 139 10.86 4.80 11.47
CA LEU A 139 11.51 5.72 12.39
C LEU A 139 13.04 5.58 12.42
N ASN A 140 13.62 4.70 11.60
CA ASN A 140 15.06 4.53 11.54
C ASN A 140 15.74 5.87 11.17
N SER A 141 16.48 6.42 12.13
CA SER A 141 17.14 7.72 11.99
C SER A 141 18.15 7.79 10.83
N GLU A 142 18.75 6.66 10.45
CA GLU A 142 19.64 6.58 9.28
C GLU A 142 18.90 6.87 7.96
N HIS A 143 17.59 6.61 7.93
CA HIS A 143 16.75 6.77 6.76
C HIS A 143 15.74 7.92 6.86
N PHE A 144 15.70 8.66 7.97
CA PHE A 144 14.71 9.70 8.20
C PHE A 144 14.64 10.73 7.06
N GLN A 145 15.80 11.18 6.55
CA GLN A 145 15.84 12.12 5.41
C GLN A 145 15.34 11.48 4.12
N SER A 146 15.63 10.21 3.88
CA SER A 146 15.15 9.47 2.71
C SER A 146 13.67 9.06 2.80
N HIS A 147 13.05 9.18 3.98
CA HIS A 147 11.62 8.95 4.19
C HIS A 147 10.77 10.20 4.01
N GLN A 148 11.38 11.36 3.70
CA GLN A 148 10.61 12.57 3.44
C GLN A 148 9.81 12.45 2.15
N SER A 149 8.53 12.84 2.19
CA SER A 149 7.65 12.81 1.02
C SER A 149 7.95 13.90 -0.03
N ARG A 150 8.68 14.95 0.37
CA ARG A 150 8.98 16.13 -0.46
C ARG A 150 9.44 15.83 -1.90
N PRO A 151 10.28 14.81 -2.18
CA PRO A 151 10.67 14.48 -3.56
C PRO A 151 9.49 14.11 -4.48
N LEU A 152 8.34 13.70 -3.93
CA LEU A 152 7.15 13.32 -4.69
C LEU A 152 6.38 14.52 -5.28
N GLU A 153 6.73 15.75 -4.90
CA GLU A 153 6.14 17.01 -5.40
C GLU A 153 6.48 17.31 -6.88
N VAL A 154 7.26 16.44 -7.53
CA VAL A 154 7.53 16.56 -8.97
C VAL A 154 6.31 16.11 -9.76
N ARG A 155 5.85 16.95 -10.70
CA ARG A 155 4.66 16.71 -11.53
C ARG A 155 4.59 15.29 -12.10
N ASP A 156 5.70 14.84 -12.63
CA ASP A 156 5.73 13.56 -13.31
C ASP A 156 5.95 12.39 -12.34
N ALA A 157 6.23 12.57 -11.04
CA ALA A 157 6.50 11.45 -10.14
C ALA A 157 5.38 10.38 -10.13
N GLY A 158 5.72 9.11 -9.86
CA GLY A 158 4.75 8.07 -9.49
C GLY A 158 4.04 8.38 -8.16
N ALA A 159 3.23 7.44 -7.65
CA ALA A 159 2.65 7.56 -6.32
C ALA A 159 3.26 6.53 -5.38
N VAL A 160 3.48 6.95 -4.14
CA VAL A 160 3.92 6.10 -3.05
C VAL A 160 2.82 6.12 -2.00
N LEU A 161 2.35 4.94 -1.59
CA LEU A 161 1.39 4.77 -0.50
C LEU A 161 2.01 3.86 0.55
N PRO A 162 2.65 4.42 1.59
CA PRO A 162 3.26 3.62 2.63
C PRO A 162 2.22 3.03 3.57
N PHE A 163 2.45 1.77 3.96
CA PHE A 163 1.81 1.14 5.10
C PHE A 163 2.83 0.93 6.20
N VAL A 164 2.55 1.46 7.39
CA VAL A 164 3.37 1.27 8.59
C VAL A 164 2.61 0.35 9.54
N LEU A 165 3.20 -0.81 9.83
CA LEU A 165 2.68 -1.74 10.84
C LEU A 165 3.14 -1.27 12.22
N VAL A 166 2.16 -1.08 13.10
CA VAL A 166 2.34 -0.46 14.41
C VAL A 166 1.83 -1.44 15.46
N ALA A 167 2.68 -1.74 16.43
CA ALA A 167 2.31 -2.57 17.57
C ALA A 167 1.34 -1.82 18.50
N ALA A 168 0.60 -2.55 19.33
CA ALA A 168 -0.24 -1.93 20.35
C ALA A 168 0.63 -1.12 21.34
N GLU A 169 0.36 0.17 21.48
CA GLU A 169 1.17 1.08 22.31
C GLU A 169 0.33 2.11 23.10
N PRO A 170 0.90 2.72 24.17
CA PRO A 170 0.26 3.81 24.91
C PRO A 170 -0.05 5.06 24.06
N LEU A 171 -1.12 5.79 24.41
CA LEU A 171 -1.57 7.00 23.69
C LEU A 171 -0.51 8.11 23.56
N ALA A 172 0.40 8.25 24.53
CA ALA A 172 1.44 9.28 24.49
C ALA A 172 2.45 9.03 23.36
N ASP A 173 2.75 7.76 23.07
CA ASP A 173 3.68 7.36 22.03
C ASP A 173 3.05 7.59 20.63
N ALA A 174 1.71 7.49 20.54
CA ALA A 174 0.96 7.79 19.31
C ALA A 174 1.01 9.28 18.91
N GLU A 175 0.96 10.23 19.86
CA GLU A 175 1.04 11.66 19.56
C GLU A 175 2.44 12.09 19.06
N GLU A 176 3.49 11.52 19.67
CA GLU A 176 4.88 11.75 19.25
C GLU A 176 5.10 11.19 17.84
N ARG A 177 4.60 9.98 17.58
CA ARG A 177 4.64 9.36 16.25
C ARG A 177 3.93 10.17 15.19
N GLU A 178 2.71 10.64 15.46
CA GLU A 178 1.99 11.50 14.51
C GLU A 178 2.80 12.75 14.16
N SER A 179 3.47 13.33 15.16
CA SER A 179 4.33 14.50 14.98
C SER A 179 5.54 14.19 14.06
N LEU A 180 6.15 13.01 14.21
CA LEU A 180 7.26 12.56 13.36
C LEU A 180 6.80 12.25 11.93
N VAL A 181 5.67 11.57 11.77
CA VAL A 181 5.04 11.27 10.47
C VAL A 181 4.76 12.58 9.72
N ARG A 182 4.17 13.57 10.41
CA ARG A 182 3.91 14.89 9.85
C ARG A 182 5.19 15.65 9.52
N ALA A 183 6.21 15.57 10.36
CA ALA A 183 7.52 16.20 10.10
C ALA A 183 8.22 15.60 8.87
N ALA A 184 7.99 14.32 8.58
CA ALA A 184 8.44 13.66 7.35
C ALA A 184 7.57 13.99 6.12
N GLY A 185 6.52 14.80 6.27
CA GLY A 185 5.67 15.26 5.17
C GLY A 185 4.53 14.30 4.83
N TRP A 186 4.12 13.46 5.79
CA TRP A 186 3.01 12.52 5.60
C TRP A 186 1.78 12.90 6.43
N ALA A 187 0.60 12.60 5.92
CA ALA A 187 -0.67 12.62 6.63
C ALA A 187 -0.99 11.19 7.06
N SER A 188 -1.16 10.98 8.38
CA SER A 188 -1.45 9.65 8.93
C SER A 188 -2.94 9.31 8.77
N TYR A 189 -3.21 8.16 8.17
CA TYR A 189 -4.52 7.52 8.08
C TYR A 189 -4.48 6.24 8.90
N THR A 190 -5.18 6.25 10.03
CA THR A 190 -5.12 5.13 10.97
C THR A 190 -6.20 4.09 10.68
N PHE A 191 -5.79 2.83 10.62
CA PHE A 191 -6.68 1.68 10.67
C PHE A 191 -6.34 0.83 11.89
N GLU A 192 -7.29 0.67 12.80
CA GLU A 192 -7.14 -0.14 14.01
C GLU A 192 -8.05 -1.36 13.93
N CYS A 193 -7.49 -2.54 14.19
CA CYS A 193 -8.22 -3.81 14.28
C CYS A 193 -7.49 -4.82 15.17
N ASP A 194 -8.21 -5.85 15.62
CA ASP A 194 -7.59 -7.05 16.17
C ASP A 194 -7.31 -8.02 15.02
N TRP A 195 -6.03 -8.23 14.71
CA TRP A 195 -5.60 -9.14 13.65
C TRP A 195 -5.99 -10.59 13.90
N ASN A 196 -6.21 -11.00 15.15
CA ASN A 196 -6.64 -12.36 15.47
C ASN A 196 -8.15 -12.56 15.25
N SER A 197 -8.89 -11.49 15.00
CA SER A 197 -10.35 -11.49 14.85
C SER A 197 -10.79 -10.50 13.78
N PHE A 198 -10.15 -10.52 12.61
CA PHE A 198 -10.49 -9.61 11.50
C PHE A 198 -11.90 -9.87 10.98
N THR A 199 -12.79 -8.89 11.09
CA THR A 199 -14.22 -9.05 10.80
C THR A 199 -14.60 -8.55 9.40
N TYR A 200 -15.84 -8.87 8.98
CA TYR A 200 -16.45 -8.29 7.79
C TYR A 200 -16.48 -6.75 7.84
N ASP A 201 -16.77 -6.18 9.01
CA ASP A 201 -16.83 -4.73 9.20
C ASP A 201 -15.43 -4.10 9.08
N ASP A 202 -14.38 -4.82 9.49
CA ASP A 202 -12.99 -4.40 9.32
C ASP A 202 -12.60 -4.36 7.83
N HIS A 203 -13.00 -5.37 7.05
CA HIS A 203 -12.84 -5.33 5.58
C HIS A 203 -13.56 -4.11 4.98
N ALA A 204 -14.80 -3.83 5.38
CA ALA A 204 -15.56 -2.69 4.85
C ALA A 204 -14.91 -1.34 5.21
N ARG A 205 -14.45 -1.18 6.45
CA ARG A 205 -13.75 0.02 6.94
C ARG A 205 -12.43 0.25 6.22
N LEU A 206 -11.59 -0.78 6.11
CA LEU A 206 -10.31 -0.67 5.39
C LEU A 206 -10.55 -0.35 3.91
N ALA A 207 -11.58 -0.97 3.32
CA ALA A 207 -11.95 -0.71 1.95
C ALA A 207 -12.30 0.77 1.73
N LEU A 208 -13.10 1.37 2.62
CA LEU A 208 -13.45 2.79 2.59
C LEU A 208 -12.23 3.68 2.79
N LEU A 209 -11.37 3.36 3.77
CA LEU A 209 -10.15 4.11 4.06
C LEU A 209 -9.26 4.22 2.82
N LEU A 210 -9.04 3.11 2.09
CA LEU A 210 -8.22 3.12 0.89
C LEU A 210 -8.83 3.92 -0.27
N GLU A 211 -10.15 4.08 -0.33
CA GLU A 211 -10.74 4.99 -1.31
C GLU A 211 -10.42 6.45 -0.94
N ASP A 212 -10.56 6.84 0.34
CA ASP A 212 -10.22 8.20 0.78
C ASP A 212 -8.73 8.51 0.55
N VAL A 213 -7.86 7.58 0.91
CA VAL A 213 -6.41 7.71 0.71
C VAL A 213 -6.06 7.86 -0.77
N LEU A 214 -6.63 7.05 -1.66
CA LEU A 214 -6.34 7.15 -3.08
C LEU A 214 -6.94 8.41 -3.71
N ASP A 215 -8.12 8.85 -3.27
CA ASP A 215 -8.72 10.11 -3.72
C ASP A 215 -7.88 11.31 -3.27
N GLU A 216 -7.28 11.27 -2.08
CA GLU A 216 -6.31 12.28 -1.63
C GLU A 216 -5.06 12.30 -2.52
N ILE A 217 -4.50 11.14 -2.88
CA ILE A 217 -3.38 11.05 -3.85
C ILE A 217 -3.77 11.68 -5.19
N VAL A 218 -4.97 11.38 -5.69
CA VAL A 218 -5.49 11.95 -6.93
C VAL A 218 -5.55 13.48 -6.84
N GLN A 219 -6.08 14.00 -5.74
CA GLN A 219 -6.21 15.45 -5.52
C GLN A 219 -4.84 16.12 -5.45
N ILE A 220 -3.89 15.57 -4.68
CA ILE A 220 -2.52 16.08 -4.59
C ILE A 220 -1.87 16.11 -5.98
N LYS A 221 -2.00 15.04 -6.77
CA LYS A 221 -1.47 14.97 -8.15
C LYS A 221 -2.09 16.04 -9.04
N ALA A 222 -3.41 16.23 -8.98
CA ALA A 222 -4.11 17.26 -9.74
C ALA A 222 -3.65 18.67 -9.36
N ASP A 223 -3.47 18.96 -8.06
CA ASP A 223 -3.01 20.26 -7.57
C ASP A 223 -1.55 20.54 -7.95
N ILE A 224 -0.68 19.53 -7.95
CA ILE A 224 0.70 19.63 -8.48
C ILE A 224 0.66 19.97 -9.98
N GLU A 225 -0.15 19.26 -10.76
CA GLU A 225 -0.28 19.48 -12.20
C GLU A 225 -0.81 20.88 -12.51
N ALA A 226 -1.83 21.32 -11.78
CA ALA A 226 -2.43 22.65 -11.89
C ALA A 226 -1.55 23.78 -11.31
N ARG A 227 -0.46 23.45 -10.62
CA ARG A 227 0.43 24.38 -9.91
C ARG A 227 -0.33 25.23 -8.87
N MET A 228 -1.28 24.60 -8.19
CA MET A 228 -2.18 25.26 -7.21
C MET A 228 -1.67 25.17 -5.77
N LEU A 229 -0.63 24.37 -5.51
CA LEU A 229 -0.05 24.21 -4.19
C LEU A 229 0.58 25.52 -3.68
N THR A 230 0.11 26.01 -2.54
CA THR A 230 0.68 27.15 -1.81
C THR A 230 1.71 26.73 -0.76
N ALA A 231 1.74 25.45 -0.41
CA ALA A 231 2.69 24.79 0.49
C ALA A 231 2.89 23.33 0.05
N PRO A 232 3.99 22.67 0.48
CA PRO A 232 4.16 21.23 0.36
C PRO A 232 2.94 20.47 0.92
N PRO A 233 2.29 19.60 0.14
CA PRO A 233 1.19 18.78 0.63
C PRO A 233 1.72 17.69 1.56
N LEU A 234 0.88 17.25 2.48
CA LEU A 234 1.14 16.02 3.23
C LEU A 234 0.66 14.83 2.40
N TRP A 235 1.57 13.92 2.07
CA TRP A 235 1.22 12.70 1.32
C TRP A 235 0.58 11.67 2.25
N PRO A 236 -0.42 10.89 1.82
CA PRO A 236 -1.04 9.94 2.71
C PRO A 236 -0.11 8.76 3.04
N LEU A 237 -0.13 8.37 4.30
CA LEU A 237 0.51 7.17 4.87
C LEU A 237 -0.54 6.45 5.71
N VAL A 238 -0.61 5.12 5.60
CA VAL A 238 -1.56 4.32 6.36
C VAL A 238 -0.86 3.65 7.53
N GLU A 239 -1.34 3.89 8.74
CA GLU A 239 -0.91 3.19 9.94
C GLU A 239 -1.85 2.03 10.24
N MET A 240 -1.32 0.82 10.20
CA MET A 240 -2.04 -0.41 10.49
C MET A 240 -1.73 -0.81 11.94
N ARG A 241 -2.64 -0.49 12.86
CA ARG A 241 -2.43 -0.65 14.30
C ARG A 241 -3.15 -1.91 14.81
N SER A 242 -2.41 -2.74 15.54
CA SER A 242 -3.03 -3.80 16.34
C SER A 242 -3.67 -3.21 17.59
N LEU A 243 -4.89 -3.66 17.88
CA LEU A 243 -5.55 -3.45 19.19
C LEU A 243 -5.05 -4.45 20.25
#